data_AF-A0A8J7MH26-F1
#
_entry.id   AF-A0A8J7MH26-F1
#
_cell.length_a   1.000
_cell.length_b   1.000
_cell.length_c   1.000
_cell.angle_alpha   90.00
_cell.angle_beta   90.00
_cell.angle_gamma   90.00
#
_symmetry.space_group_name_H-M   'P 1'
#
loop_
_entity.id
_entity.type
_entity.pdbx_description
1 polymer ?
#
loop_
_entity_poly.entity_id
_entity_poly.type
_entity_poly.pdbx_seq_one_letter_code
_entity_poly.pdbx_strand_id
1 'polypeptide(L)'
;MFIVDLEERLEDIKGKRKFIDIVCGYENSNTYCAIELKFKTKKQAAQNLGRIDAYIDIEAVELATEKKEFSLGYFFMITDASEYIKPSRSGVGTRFQLHEGASITPGEYNTRGLKCAGRENVKLELKGSYKINWDVEKKWHFLCLPIK
;
A
#
# COMPACT_ATOMS: atom_id res chain seq x y z
N MET A 1 7.05 9.51 25.87
CA MET A 1 7.40 8.07 25.77
C MET A 1 7.38 7.67 24.31
N PHE A 2 8.26 6.78 23.84
CA PHE A 2 8.13 6.19 22.50
C PHE A 2 7.22 4.95 22.60
N ILE A 3 6.22 4.86 21.75
CA ILE A 3 5.25 3.77 21.73
C ILE A 3 5.29 3.04 20.38
N VAL A 4 4.96 1.75 20.42
CA VAL A 4 4.82 0.90 19.24
C VAL A 4 3.68 -0.08 19.49
N ASP A 5 2.70 -0.06 18.61
CA ASP A 5 1.61 -1.03 18.53
C ASP A 5 1.76 -1.79 17.21
N LEU A 6 1.75 -3.13 17.30
CA LEU A 6 1.96 -4.02 16.15
C LEU A 6 0.67 -4.42 15.43
N GLU A 7 -0.43 -3.76 15.78
CA GLU A 7 -1.71 -3.77 15.08
C GLU A 7 -2.60 -2.72 15.74
N GLU A 8 -2.97 -1.67 15.01
CA GLU A 8 -3.88 -0.63 15.52
C GLU A 8 -5.17 -0.63 14.71
N ARG A 9 -6.30 -0.55 15.44
CA ARG A 9 -7.62 -0.57 14.82
C ARG A 9 -8.11 0.86 14.57
N LEU A 10 -8.25 1.20 13.30
CA LEU A 10 -8.87 2.45 12.87
C LEU A 10 -10.34 2.25 12.53
N GLU A 11 -11.19 3.06 13.17
CA GLU A 11 -12.61 3.13 12.83
C GLU A 11 -12.86 4.04 11.63
N ASP A 12 -13.97 3.79 10.94
CA ASP A 12 -14.52 4.65 9.90
C ASP A 12 -13.59 4.98 8.72
N ILE A 13 -12.68 4.09 8.33
CA ILE A 13 -11.93 4.21 7.06
C ILE A 13 -12.89 3.81 5.93
N LYS A 14 -13.45 4.81 5.24
CA LYS A 14 -14.53 4.66 4.25
C LYS A 14 -15.74 3.87 4.80
N GLY A 15 -16.13 4.17 6.04
CA GLY A 15 -17.26 3.51 6.73
C GLY A 15 -16.99 2.06 7.10
N LYS A 16 -15.72 1.65 7.12
CA LYS A 16 -15.30 0.30 7.50
C LYS A 16 -14.19 0.38 8.55
N ARG A 17 -14.06 -0.73 9.28
CA ARG A 17 -12.93 -0.98 10.15
C ARG A 17 -11.71 -1.35 9.32
N LYS A 18 -10.56 -0.80 9.67
CA LYS A 18 -9.27 -1.15 9.09
C LYS A 18 -8.27 -1.36 10.23
N PHE A 19 -7.39 -2.32 10.04
CA PHE A 19 -6.26 -2.57 10.92
C PHE A 19 -5.00 -2.11 10.19
N ILE A 20 -4.21 -1.28 10.85
CA ILE A 20 -2.90 -0.82 10.39
C ILE A 20 -1.86 -1.72 11.05
N ASP A 21 -0.92 -2.24 10.26
CA ASP A 21 0.03 -3.26 10.73
C ASP A 21 0.97 -2.75 11.83
N ILE A 22 1.45 -1.51 11.75
CA ILE A 22 2.23 -0.91 12.85
C ILE A 22 1.83 0.54 13.03
N VAL A 23 1.62 0.93 14.29
CA VAL A 23 1.59 2.32 14.72
C VAL A 23 2.75 2.57 15.66
N CYS A 24 3.50 3.64 15.42
CA CYS A 24 4.55 4.05 16.35
C CYS A 24 4.60 5.56 16.50
N GLY A 25 5.15 6.05 17.60
CA GLY A 25 5.17 7.50 17.81
C GLY A 25 5.70 7.93 19.16
N TYR A 26 5.60 9.24 19.39
CA TYR A 26 5.92 9.87 20.66
C TYR A 26 4.67 10.51 21.24
N GLU A 27 4.17 9.98 22.35
CA GLU A 27 2.94 10.48 22.99
C GLU A 27 3.06 11.97 23.35
N ASN A 28 4.22 12.37 23.89
CA ASN A 28 4.45 13.73 24.37
C ASN A 28 4.36 14.79 23.27
N SER A 29 4.58 14.42 22.01
CA SER A 29 4.50 15.33 20.86
C SER A 29 3.26 15.08 20.00
N ASN A 30 2.38 14.15 20.39
CA ASN A 30 1.23 13.72 19.61
C ASN A 30 1.60 13.41 18.15
N THR A 31 2.77 12.79 17.96
CA THR A 31 3.34 12.48 16.64
C THR A 31 3.30 10.98 16.46
N TYR A 32 2.43 10.52 15.57
CA TYR A 32 2.24 9.10 15.27
C TYR A 32 2.49 8.82 13.79
N CYS A 33 2.92 7.59 13.53
CA CYS A 33 3.21 7.05 12.22
C CYS A 33 2.36 5.80 11.99
N ALA A 34 1.59 5.78 10.90
CA ALA A 34 0.89 4.59 10.44
C ALA A 34 1.74 3.84 9.42
N ILE A 35 1.88 2.52 9.56
CA ILE A 35 2.71 1.71 8.67
C ILE A 35 1.92 0.48 8.21
N GLU A 36 1.85 0.29 6.90
CA GLU A 36 1.35 -0.94 6.27
C GLU A 36 2.51 -1.75 5.69
N LEU A 37 2.45 -3.06 5.89
CA LEU A 37 3.47 -4.03 5.50
C LEU A 37 2.89 -5.06 4.54
N LYS A 38 3.61 -5.31 3.45
CA LYS A 38 3.26 -6.38 2.52
C LYS A 38 4.45 -7.26 2.20
N PHE A 39 4.29 -8.55 2.46
CA PHE A 39 5.23 -9.58 2.06
C PHE A 39 4.59 -10.51 1.04
N LYS A 40 5.15 -10.57 -0.17
CA LYS A 40 4.67 -11.44 -1.25
C LYS A 40 5.81 -12.26 -1.79
N THR A 41 5.59 -13.54 -2.01
CA THR A 41 6.60 -14.44 -2.60
C THR A 41 6.15 -14.93 -3.95
N LYS A 42 7.07 -15.31 -4.82
CA LYS A 42 6.79 -15.90 -6.13
C LYS A 42 5.96 -17.19 -6.06
N LYS A 43 6.00 -17.88 -4.91
CA LYS A 43 5.22 -19.10 -4.64
C LYS A 43 3.75 -18.80 -4.39
N GLN A 44 3.44 -17.59 -3.91
CA GLN A 44 2.06 -17.15 -3.77
C GLN A 44 1.53 -16.79 -5.16
N ALA A 45 0.68 -17.66 -5.71
CA ALA A 45 -0.14 -17.31 -6.85
C ALA A 45 -1.04 -16.12 -6.48
N ALA A 46 -1.50 -15.35 -7.48
CA ALA A 46 -2.35 -14.16 -7.35
C ALA A 46 -1.62 -12.81 -7.21
N GLN A 47 -0.60 -12.58 -8.03
CA GLN A 47 0.10 -11.30 -8.11
C GLN A 47 -0.84 -10.12 -8.41
N ASN A 48 -1.88 -10.35 -9.22
CA ASN A 48 -2.91 -9.35 -9.51
C ASN A 48 -3.65 -8.88 -8.25
N LEU A 49 -4.05 -9.82 -7.37
CA LEU A 49 -4.71 -9.44 -6.12
C LEU A 49 -3.74 -8.69 -5.21
N GLY A 50 -2.48 -9.13 -5.14
CA GLY A 50 -1.45 -8.41 -4.38
C GLY A 50 -1.20 -6.97 -4.86
N ARG A 51 -1.33 -6.68 -6.17
CA ARG A 51 -1.25 -5.30 -6.68
C ARG A 51 -2.43 -4.44 -6.22
N ILE A 52 -3.64 -5.01 -6.26
CA ILE A 52 -4.85 -4.31 -5.81
C ILE A 52 -4.79 -4.07 -4.29
N ASP A 53 -4.41 -5.08 -3.52
CA ASP A 53 -4.26 -4.98 -2.06
C ASP A 53 -3.24 -3.89 -1.68
N ALA A 54 -2.08 -3.85 -2.37
CA ALA A 54 -1.09 -2.79 -2.12
C ALA A 54 -1.67 -1.38 -2.30
N TYR A 55 -2.47 -1.14 -3.34
CA TYR A 55 -3.12 0.16 -3.52
C TYR A 55 -4.21 0.44 -2.47
N ILE A 56 -4.93 -0.58 -2.03
CA ILE A 56 -5.91 -0.44 -0.93
C ILE A 56 -5.20 0.00 0.35
N ASP A 57 -4.04 -0.58 0.64
CA ASP A 57 -3.28 -0.24 1.85
C ASP A 57 -2.62 1.13 1.74
N ILE A 58 -2.13 1.53 0.55
CA ILE A 58 -1.69 2.91 0.30
C ILE A 58 -2.82 3.90 0.56
N GLU A 59 -4.03 3.66 0.03
CA GLU A 59 -5.21 4.51 0.31
C GLU A 59 -5.54 4.53 1.81
N ALA A 60 -5.47 3.38 2.48
CA ALA A 60 -5.76 3.30 3.91
C ALA A 60 -4.80 4.16 4.74
N VAL A 61 -3.50 4.17 4.41
CA VAL A 61 -2.51 5.00 5.10
C VAL A 61 -2.73 6.48 4.77
N GLU A 62 -3.07 6.86 3.52
CA GLU A 62 -3.45 8.25 3.19
C GLU A 62 -4.65 8.71 4.04
N LEU A 63 -5.69 7.89 4.13
CA LEU A 63 -6.88 8.23 4.93
C LEU A 63 -6.56 8.32 6.42
N ALA A 64 -5.63 7.51 6.92
CA ALA A 64 -5.16 7.57 8.29
C ALA A 64 -4.43 8.90 8.57
N THR A 65 -3.53 9.33 7.69
CA THR A 65 -2.82 10.61 7.86
C THR A 65 -3.76 11.81 7.71
N GLU A 66 -4.76 11.74 6.83
CA GLU A 66 -5.75 12.81 6.63
C GLU A 66 -6.68 13.05 7.82
N LYS A 67 -7.06 11.99 8.54
CA LYS A 67 -7.90 12.10 9.75
C LYS A 67 -7.20 12.84 10.90
N LYS A 68 -5.94 13.26 10.71
CA LYS A 68 -5.07 13.94 11.68
C LYS A 68 -4.71 13.10 12.90
N GLU A 69 -4.97 11.80 12.85
CA GLU A 69 -4.51 10.84 13.86
C GLU A 69 -3.02 10.54 13.68
N PHE A 70 -2.53 10.57 12.44
CA PHE A 70 -1.14 10.26 12.10
C PHE A 70 -0.47 11.44 11.42
N SER A 71 0.74 11.77 11.85
CA SER A 71 1.54 12.86 11.29
C SER A 71 2.34 12.43 10.05
N LEU A 72 2.52 11.12 9.87
CA LEU A 72 3.20 10.51 8.75
C LEU A 72 2.69 9.08 8.52
N GLY A 73 2.88 8.58 7.31
CA GLY A 73 2.54 7.23 6.93
C GLY A 73 3.64 6.56 6.13
N TYR A 74 3.71 5.23 6.16
CA TYR A 74 4.56 4.45 5.26
C TYR A 74 3.83 3.22 4.75
N PHE A 75 4.08 2.89 3.50
CA PHE A 75 3.78 1.58 2.93
C PHE A 75 5.08 0.87 2.57
N PHE A 76 5.27 -0.35 3.06
CA PHE A 76 6.38 -1.21 2.70
C PHE A 76 5.89 -2.44 1.96
N MET A 77 6.59 -2.80 0.89
CA MET A 77 6.40 -4.07 0.22
C MET A 77 7.72 -4.78 -0.02
N ILE A 78 7.79 -6.05 0.36
CA ILE A 78 8.95 -6.92 0.16
C ILE A 78 8.52 -8.11 -0.71
N THR A 79 9.29 -8.41 -1.75
CA THR A 79 8.94 -9.50 -2.66
C THR A 79 10.13 -10.17 -3.35
N ASP A 80 10.02 -11.49 -3.61
CA ASP A 80 10.91 -12.21 -4.54
C ASP A 80 10.24 -12.52 -5.91
N ALA A 81 9.07 -11.92 -6.17
CA ALA A 81 8.31 -12.10 -7.40
C ALA A 81 8.57 -10.95 -8.39
N SER A 82 9.28 -11.25 -9.48
CA SER A 82 9.69 -10.25 -10.48
C SER A 82 8.53 -9.61 -11.24
N GLU A 83 7.34 -10.20 -11.18
CA GLU A 83 6.12 -9.70 -11.80
C GLU A 83 5.69 -8.35 -11.24
N TYR A 84 5.99 -8.05 -9.98
CA TYR A 84 5.72 -6.72 -9.42
C TYR A 84 6.65 -5.68 -10.03
N ILE A 85 7.91 -6.04 -10.24
CA ILE A 85 9.01 -5.15 -10.65
C ILE A 85 8.99 -4.86 -12.15
N LYS A 86 8.46 -5.77 -12.95
CA LYS A 86 8.41 -5.66 -14.41
C LYS A 86 7.09 -5.04 -14.88
N PRO A 87 7.11 -4.19 -15.92
CA PRO A 87 5.89 -3.62 -16.47
C PRO A 87 4.99 -4.72 -17.02
N SER A 88 3.69 -4.62 -16.71
CA SER A 88 2.66 -5.49 -17.28
C SER A 88 2.15 -4.91 -18.58
N ARG A 89 1.87 -5.76 -19.57
CA ARG A 89 1.32 -5.33 -20.88
C ARG A 89 -0.21 -5.35 -20.93
N SER A 90 -0.87 -5.97 -19.95
CA SER A 90 -2.32 -6.09 -19.89
C SER A 90 -2.81 -6.37 -18.47
N GLY A 91 -4.13 -6.23 -18.26
CA GLY A 91 -4.81 -6.63 -17.04
C GLY A 91 -4.57 -5.70 -15.85
N VAL A 92 -4.52 -6.27 -14.64
CA VAL A 92 -4.42 -5.49 -13.39
C VAL A 92 -3.15 -4.67 -13.32
N GLY A 93 -2.01 -5.23 -13.75
CA GLY A 93 -0.71 -4.56 -13.67
C GLY A 93 -0.54 -3.35 -14.58
N THR A 94 -1.48 -3.06 -15.52
CA THR A 94 -1.46 -1.81 -16.29
C THR A 94 -2.18 -0.67 -15.58
N ARG A 95 -3.06 -0.96 -14.61
CA ARG A 95 -3.79 0.05 -13.82
C ARG A 95 -3.21 0.20 -12.41
N PHE A 96 -2.86 -0.90 -11.78
CA PHE A 96 -2.25 -0.97 -10.45
C PHE A 96 -0.76 -1.26 -10.64
N GLN A 97 -0.01 -0.23 -11.01
CA GLN A 97 1.38 -0.34 -11.42
C GLN A 97 2.30 -0.33 -10.19
N LEU A 98 3.13 -1.35 -10.07
CA LEU A 98 4.16 -1.45 -9.03
C LEU A 98 5.54 -1.73 -9.64
N HIS A 99 5.71 -1.54 -10.95
CA HIS A 99 6.98 -1.83 -11.62
C HIS A 99 8.01 -0.74 -11.33
N GLU A 100 9.29 -1.09 -11.50
CA GLU A 100 10.39 -0.15 -11.34
C GLU A 100 10.18 1.10 -12.22
N GLY A 101 10.37 2.27 -11.62
CA GLY A 101 10.21 3.56 -12.28
C GLY A 101 8.76 3.97 -12.57
N ALA A 102 7.75 3.17 -12.18
CA ALA A 102 6.36 3.57 -12.29
C ALA A 102 6.05 4.78 -11.38
N SER A 103 5.00 5.51 -11.73
CA SER A 103 4.45 6.56 -10.87
C SER A 103 2.98 6.26 -10.58
N ILE A 104 2.65 6.20 -9.30
CA ILE A 104 1.26 6.28 -8.84
C ILE A 104 0.90 7.75 -8.80
N THR A 105 -0.13 8.14 -9.54
CA THR A 105 -0.60 9.53 -9.57
C THR A 105 -1.93 9.67 -8.81
N PRO A 106 -2.28 10.87 -8.33
CA PRO A 106 -3.58 11.11 -7.74
C PRO A 106 -4.71 10.76 -8.72
N GLY A 107 -5.82 10.24 -8.20
CA GLY A 107 -7.01 9.93 -8.97
C GLY A 107 -7.70 8.63 -8.58
N GLU A 108 -8.73 8.29 -9.36
CA GLU A 108 -9.54 7.09 -9.14
C GLU A 108 -8.86 5.85 -9.75
N TYR A 109 -8.73 4.81 -8.94
CA TYR A 109 -8.36 3.47 -9.40
C TYR A 109 -9.51 2.51 -9.10
N ASN A 110 -9.86 1.69 -10.08
CA ASN A 110 -10.91 0.70 -9.93
C ASN A 110 -10.64 -0.58 -10.71
N THR A 111 -11.28 -1.66 -10.26
CA THR A 111 -11.16 -2.98 -10.89
C THR A 111 -12.22 -3.24 -11.97
N ARG A 112 -12.98 -2.22 -12.38
CA ARG A 112 -14.05 -2.37 -13.38
C ARG A 112 -13.50 -2.85 -14.72
N GLY A 113 -14.02 -3.97 -15.23
CA GLY A 113 -13.57 -4.55 -16.49
C GLY A 113 -12.23 -5.29 -16.41
N LEU A 114 -11.72 -5.56 -15.19
CA LEU A 114 -10.54 -6.40 -14.98
C LEU A 114 -10.96 -7.81 -14.50
N LYS A 115 -10.16 -8.82 -14.88
CA LYS A 115 -10.30 -10.17 -14.33
C LYS A 115 -9.55 -10.27 -13.01
N CYS A 116 -10.24 -10.12 -11.89
CA CYS A 116 -9.68 -10.16 -10.53
C CYS A 116 -10.70 -10.73 -9.52
N ALA A 117 -10.88 -12.05 -9.57
CA ALA A 117 -11.80 -12.75 -8.67
C ALA A 117 -11.45 -12.48 -7.19
N GLY A 118 -12.45 -12.15 -6.36
CA GLY A 118 -12.29 -11.78 -4.96
C GLY A 118 -11.91 -10.32 -4.69
N ARG A 119 -11.72 -9.51 -5.74
CA ARG A 119 -11.50 -8.05 -5.69
C ARG A 119 -12.32 -7.33 -6.77
N GLU A 120 -13.49 -7.86 -7.06
CA GLU A 120 -14.44 -7.25 -7.97
C GLU A 120 -14.95 -5.93 -7.37
N ASN A 121 -15.10 -4.90 -8.21
CA ASN A 121 -15.67 -3.60 -7.84
C ASN A 121 -14.92 -2.84 -6.75
N VAL A 122 -13.61 -3.11 -6.57
CA VAL A 122 -12.76 -2.23 -5.77
C VAL A 122 -12.73 -0.86 -6.43
N LYS A 123 -12.97 0.16 -5.61
CA LYS A 123 -12.88 1.58 -5.97
C LYS A 123 -12.09 2.30 -4.89
N LEU A 124 -11.00 2.92 -5.28
CA LEU A 124 -10.15 3.72 -4.42
C LEU A 124 -9.79 5.04 -5.09
N GLU A 125 -9.51 6.04 -4.27
CA GLU A 125 -9.15 7.39 -4.67
C GLU A 125 -7.87 7.78 -3.93
N LEU A 126 -6.77 7.90 -4.66
CA LEU A 126 -5.51 8.34 -4.10
C LEU A 126 -5.34 9.84 -4.30
N LYS A 127 -4.80 10.51 -3.28
CA LYS A 127 -4.53 11.96 -3.35
C LYS A 127 -3.04 12.27 -3.49
N GLY A 128 -2.18 11.36 -3.07
CA GLY A 128 -0.74 11.47 -3.18
C GLY A 128 -0.19 11.02 -4.53
N SER A 129 1.07 11.40 -4.78
CA SER A 129 1.85 10.95 -5.92
C SER A 129 3.08 10.22 -5.42
N TYR A 130 3.29 8.99 -5.88
CA TYR A 130 4.34 8.10 -5.38
C TYR A 130 5.17 7.56 -6.52
N LYS A 131 6.49 7.73 -6.45
CA LYS A 131 7.42 7.09 -7.37
C LYS A 131 7.78 5.71 -6.85
N ILE A 132 7.62 4.70 -7.70
CA ILE A 132 8.01 3.33 -7.40
C ILE A 132 9.50 3.16 -7.73
N ASN A 133 10.31 3.04 -6.69
CA ASN A 133 11.71 2.63 -6.82
C ASN A 133 11.92 1.45 -5.87
N TRP A 134 12.41 0.33 -6.42
CA TRP A 134 12.69 -0.87 -5.67
C TRP A 134 14.18 -0.96 -5.35
N ASP A 135 14.49 -1.11 -4.07
CA ASP A 135 15.82 -1.55 -3.64
C ASP A 135 15.93 -3.06 -3.84
N VAL A 136 17.11 -3.55 -4.25
CA VAL A 136 17.32 -4.96 -4.57
C VAL A 136 18.47 -5.53 -3.74
N GLU A 137 18.20 -6.59 -2.98
CA GLU A 137 19.20 -7.38 -2.26
C GLU A 137 19.03 -8.86 -2.60
N LYS A 138 19.98 -9.40 -3.37
CA LYS A 138 19.96 -10.76 -3.93
C LYS A 138 18.67 -11.01 -4.74
N LYS A 139 17.72 -11.74 -4.15
CA LYS A 139 16.44 -12.10 -4.77
C LYS A 139 15.27 -11.24 -4.28
N TRP A 140 15.50 -10.46 -3.23
CA TRP A 140 14.46 -9.67 -2.57
C TRP A 140 14.46 -8.26 -3.13
N HIS A 141 13.25 -7.75 -3.34
CA HIS A 141 12.99 -6.39 -3.76
C HIS A 141 12.21 -5.71 -2.64
N PHE A 142 12.60 -4.48 -2.30
CA PHE A 142 12.04 -3.69 -1.21
C PHE A 142 11.50 -2.39 -1.77
N LEU A 143 10.22 -2.13 -1.54
CA LEU A 143 9.57 -0.87 -1.86
C LEU A 143 9.24 -0.18 -0.54
N CYS A 144 9.62 1.09 -0.43
CA CYS A 144 9.24 1.99 0.65
C CYS A 144 8.56 3.21 0.04
N LEU A 145 7.30 3.44 0.40
CA LEU A 145 6.56 4.63 0.01
C LEU A 145 6.28 5.48 1.26
N PRO A 146 6.93 6.65 1.40
CA PRO A 146 6.51 7.64 2.38
C PRO A 146 5.17 8.25 1.95
N ILE A 147 4.19 8.20 2.85
CA ILE A 147 2.83 8.71 2.66
C ILE A 147 2.64 9.90 3.61
N LYS A 148 2.10 10.99 3.08
CA LYS A 148 1.87 12.23 3.83
C LYS A 148 0.41 12.62 3.71
#